data_AF-A0A966KVZ7-F1
#
_entry.id   AF-A0A966KVZ7-F1
#
_cell.length_a   1.000
_cell.length_b   1.000
_cell.length_c   1.000
_cell.angle_alpha   90.00
_cell.angle_beta   90.00
_cell.angle_gamma   90.00
#
_symmetry.space_group_name_H-M   'P 1'
#
loop_
_entity.id
_entity.type
_entity.pdbx_description
1 polymer ?
#
loop_
_entity_poly.entity_id
_entity_poly.type
_entity_poly.pdbx_seq_one_letter_code
_entity_poly.pdbx_strand_id
1 'polypeptide(L)'
;MFGSNKYHVIDERKRWQAVLDAQDRAADKVTNFAGSLRFVYIHSVWFGIWVLINIGILGASLKFDPFPFGLLTMIVSLEAIFLSTFVMVSQNRQSKRSDIRAQMDFETNLRAEIWAIHIGATLGIDHDHVEDVVRQAIAASGEGPPAGP
;
A
#
# COMPACT_ATOMS: atom_id res chain seq x y z
N MET A 1 40.87 -33.15 -16.24
CA MET A 1 39.68 -33.53 -15.45
C MET A 1 39.21 -32.31 -14.66
N PHE A 2 38.23 -31.54 -15.13
CA PHE A 2 37.40 -30.66 -14.28
C PHE A 2 36.11 -30.38 -15.05
N GLY A 3 35.11 -31.24 -14.84
CA GLY A 3 33.78 -31.06 -15.41
C GLY A 3 33.05 -29.92 -14.71
N SER A 4 32.79 -28.83 -15.43
CA SER A 4 31.89 -27.78 -14.95
C SER A 4 30.44 -28.23 -15.14
N ASN A 5 29.97 -29.11 -14.26
CA ASN A 5 28.54 -29.28 -14.04
C ASN A 5 28.02 -28.07 -13.23
N LYS A 6 27.99 -26.89 -13.85
CA LYS A 6 27.58 -25.65 -13.20
C LYS A 6 26.10 -25.37 -13.50
N TYR A 7 25.26 -25.79 -12.56
CA TYR A 7 23.99 -25.17 -12.17
C TYR A 7 22.90 -25.05 -13.25
N HIS A 8 22.10 -26.11 -13.35
CA HIS A 8 20.74 -26.05 -13.87
C HIS A 8 19.80 -25.40 -12.83
N VAL A 9 20.00 -24.11 -12.49
CA VAL A 9 19.20 -23.37 -11.48
C VAL A 9 18.43 -22.22 -12.14
N ILE A 10 18.04 -22.40 -13.39
CA ILE A 10 17.25 -21.43 -14.14
C ILE A 10 15.93 -22.08 -14.54
N ASP A 11 15.03 -22.29 -13.57
CA ASP A 11 13.59 -22.30 -13.87
C ASP A 11 12.71 -22.18 -12.63
N GLU A 12 13.14 -22.67 -11.47
CA GLU A 12 12.32 -22.61 -10.25
C GLU A 12 12.06 -21.16 -9.81
N ARG A 13 13.08 -20.30 -9.76
CA ARG A 13 12.90 -18.88 -9.40
C ARG A 13 11.96 -18.15 -10.37
N LYS A 14 12.01 -18.46 -11.67
CA LYS A 14 11.12 -17.84 -12.66
C LYS A 14 9.68 -18.32 -12.49
N ARG A 15 9.48 -19.60 -12.22
CA ARG A 15 8.14 -20.16 -11.89
C ARG A 15 7.58 -19.57 -10.60
N TRP A 16 8.39 -19.49 -9.55
CA TRP A 16 7.99 -18.86 -8.30
C TRP A 16 7.69 -17.37 -8.48
N GLN A 17 8.51 -16.63 -9.24
CA GLN A 17 8.23 -15.23 -9.56
C GLN A 17 6.96 -15.05 -10.39
N ALA A 18 6.71 -15.91 -11.39
CA ALA A 18 5.49 -15.84 -12.20
C ALA A 18 4.23 -16.17 -11.38
N VAL A 19 4.32 -17.15 -10.47
CA VAL A 19 3.23 -17.52 -9.56
C VAL A 19 2.97 -16.42 -8.51
N LEU A 20 4.03 -15.79 -8.00
CA LEU A 20 3.92 -14.64 -7.10
C LEU A 20 3.33 -13.42 -7.83
N ASP A 21 3.76 -13.14 -9.06
CA ASP A 21 3.24 -12.04 -9.87
C ASP A 21 1.76 -12.26 -10.24
N ALA A 22 1.34 -13.50 -10.52
CA ALA A 22 -0.06 -13.83 -10.74
C ALA A 22 -0.93 -13.65 -9.48
N GLN A 23 -0.43 -14.10 -8.33
CA GLN A 23 -1.10 -13.91 -7.04
C GLN A 23 -1.16 -12.43 -6.63
N ASP A 24 -0.08 -11.68 -6.85
CA ASP A 24 -0.02 -10.24 -6.59
C ASP A 24 -1.02 -9.48 -7.45
N ARG A 25 -1.14 -9.81 -8.74
CA ARG A 25 -2.15 -9.22 -9.63
C ARG A 25 -3.58 -9.55 -9.22
N ALA A 26 -3.82 -10.77 -8.71
CA ALA A 26 -5.14 -11.16 -8.22
C ALA A 26 -5.49 -10.42 -6.92
N ALA A 27 -4.57 -10.37 -5.96
CA ALA A 27 -4.71 -9.60 -4.74
C ALA A 27 -5.00 -8.12 -5.03
N ASP A 28 -4.32 -7.54 -6.02
CA ASP A 28 -4.49 -6.12 -6.37
C ASP A 28 -5.85 -5.81 -6.96
N LYS A 29 -6.39 -6.70 -7.78
CA LYS A 29 -7.75 -6.57 -8.28
C LYS A 29 -8.76 -6.63 -7.13
N VAL A 30 -8.57 -7.55 -6.19
CA VAL A 30 -9.46 -7.69 -5.03
C VAL A 30 -9.36 -6.46 -4.12
N THR A 31 -8.17 -5.99 -3.78
CA THR A 31 -7.99 -4.80 -2.94
C THR A 31 -8.54 -3.55 -3.62
N ASN A 32 -8.29 -3.36 -4.91
CA ASN A 32 -8.81 -2.20 -5.65
C ASN A 32 -10.34 -2.25 -5.77
N PHE A 33 -10.92 -3.45 -5.89
CA PHE A 33 -12.37 -3.62 -5.89
C PHE A 33 -12.97 -3.35 -4.50
N ALA A 34 -12.38 -3.92 -3.44
CA ALA A 34 -12.81 -3.72 -2.06
C ALA A 34 -12.69 -2.25 -1.61
N GLY A 35 -11.69 -1.51 -2.12
CA GLY A 35 -11.54 -0.08 -1.88
C GLY A 35 -12.47 0.81 -2.72
N SER A 36 -13.31 0.25 -3.58
CA SER A 36 -14.20 1.02 -4.47
C SER A 36 -15.58 1.24 -3.85
N LEU A 37 -16.19 2.40 -4.11
CA LEU A 37 -17.61 2.65 -3.77
C LEU A 37 -18.56 1.62 -4.40
N ARG A 38 -18.20 1.03 -5.55
CA ARG A 38 -19.02 -0.01 -6.21
C ARG A 38 -19.22 -1.24 -5.33
N PHE A 39 -18.21 -1.61 -4.55
CA PHE A 39 -18.29 -2.74 -3.61
C PHE A 39 -19.38 -2.49 -2.56
N VAL A 40 -19.44 -1.27 -2.00
CA VAL A 40 -20.45 -0.88 -1.01
C VAL A 40 -21.86 -0.98 -1.59
N TYR A 41 -22.08 -0.45 -2.79
CA TYR A 41 -23.41 -0.52 -3.44
C TYR A 41 -23.87 -1.96 -3.70
N ILE A 42 -22.97 -2.82 -4.18
CA ILE A 42 -23.29 -4.23 -4.43
C ILE A 42 -23.69 -4.94 -3.12
N HIS A 43 -22.94 -4.71 -2.04
CA HIS A 43 -23.25 -5.28 -0.73
C HIS A 43 -24.56 -4.75 -0.16
N SER A 44 -24.81 -3.43 -0.24
CA SER A 44 -26.07 -2.84 0.21
C SER A 44 -27.29 -3.43 -0.50
N VAL A 45 -27.20 -3.63 -1.83
CA VAL A 45 -28.28 -4.25 -2.61
C VAL A 45 -28.44 -5.73 -2.24
N TRP A 46 -27.34 -6.47 -2.13
CA TRP A 46 -27.37 -7.88 -1.75
C TRP A 46 -27.98 -8.10 -0.36
N PHE A 47 -27.56 -7.32 0.65
CA PHE A 47 -28.15 -7.34 1.99
C PHE A 47 -29.62 -6.94 1.97
N GLY A 48 -29.98 -5.90 1.22
CA GLY A 48 -31.37 -5.49 1.04
C GLY A 48 -32.23 -6.63 0.49
N ILE A 49 -31.78 -7.30 -0.57
CA ILE A 49 -32.47 -8.45 -1.17
C ILE A 49 -32.60 -9.60 -0.16
N TRP A 50 -31.53 -9.92 0.57
CA TRP A 50 -31.55 -10.99 1.58
C TRP A 50 -32.56 -10.71 2.69
N VAL A 51 -32.57 -9.49 3.24
CA VAL A 51 -33.54 -9.11 4.27
C VAL A 51 -34.96 -9.15 3.71
N LEU A 52 -35.22 -8.59 2.51
CA LEU A 52 -36.54 -8.59 1.90
C LEU A 52 -37.10 -10.01 1.68
N ILE A 53 -36.25 -10.96 1.27
CA ILE A 53 -36.63 -12.38 1.15
C ILE A 53 -37.00 -12.95 2.54
N ASN A 54 -36.16 -12.74 3.54
CA ASN A 54 -36.30 -13.38 4.86
C ASN A 54 -37.39 -12.76 5.76
N ILE A 55 -37.77 -11.50 5.55
CA ILE A 55 -38.94 -10.90 6.23
C ILE A 55 -40.28 -11.40 5.68
N GLY A 56 -40.27 -12.25 4.65
CA GLY A 56 -41.46 -12.97 4.18
C GLY A 56 -42.28 -12.25 3.12
N ILE A 57 -41.73 -11.23 2.44
CA ILE A 57 -42.41 -10.54 1.32
C ILE A 57 -42.73 -11.51 0.17
N LEU A 58 -41.93 -12.57 0.00
CA LEU A 58 -42.10 -13.60 -1.03
C LEU A 58 -42.88 -14.85 -0.55
N GLY A 59 -43.40 -14.84 0.69
CA GLY A 59 -44.20 -15.93 1.25
C GLY A 59 -43.65 -16.50 2.57
N ALA A 60 -44.55 -16.76 3.53
CA ALA A 60 -44.20 -17.18 4.90
C ALA A 60 -43.45 -18.52 5.01
N SER A 61 -43.46 -19.34 3.95
CA SER A 61 -42.82 -20.67 3.91
C SER A 61 -41.35 -20.64 3.46
N LEU A 62 -40.80 -19.49 3.06
CA LEU A 62 -39.44 -19.32 2.53
C LEU A 62 -38.51 -18.54 3.49
N LYS A 63 -38.74 -18.64 4.80
CA LYS A 63 -37.87 -18.05 5.82
C LYS A 63 -36.64 -18.94 6.03
N PHE A 64 -35.58 -18.68 5.29
CA PHE A 64 -34.33 -19.45 5.35
C PHE A 64 -33.43 -19.03 6.52
N ASP A 65 -33.44 -17.73 6.87
CA ASP A 65 -32.59 -17.11 7.90
C ASP A 65 -33.44 -16.18 8.78
N PRO A 66 -34.10 -16.71 9.83
CA PRO A 66 -34.91 -15.91 10.74
C PRO A 66 -34.08 -14.84 11.46
N PHE A 67 -34.70 -13.69 11.76
CA PHE A 67 -34.08 -12.67 12.61
C PHE A 67 -33.62 -13.32 13.93
N PRO A 68 -32.33 -13.21 14.32
CA PRO A 68 -31.36 -12.14 13.98
C PRO A 68 -30.40 -12.37 12.78
N PHE A 69 -30.76 -13.17 11.77
CA PHE A 69 -29.96 -13.42 10.56
C PHE A 69 -28.58 -14.05 10.82
N GLY A 70 -28.59 -15.23 11.45
CA GLY A 70 -27.36 -15.93 11.83
C GLY A 70 -26.50 -16.36 10.64
N LEU A 71 -27.12 -16.80 9.54
CA LEU A 71 -26.39 -17.26 8.36
C LEU A 71 -25.73 -16.10 7.63
N LEU A 72 -26.45 -15.00 7.43
CA LEU A 72 -25.87 -13.77 6.85
C LEU A 72 -24.67 -13.30 7.68
N THR A 73 -24.83 -13.23 9.00
CA THR A 73 -23.76 -12.76 9.91
C THR A 73 -22.51 -13.64 9.81
N MET A 74 -22.67 -14.96 9.71
CA MET A 74 -21.57 -15.90 9.55
C MET A 74 -20.82 -15.70 8.24
N ILE A 75 -21.56 -15.59 7.12
CA ILE A 75 -20.98 -15.40 5.79
C ILE A 75 -20.21 -14.07 5.72
N VAL A 76 -20.82 -12.97 6.21
CA VAL A 76 -20.21 -11.64 6.21
C VAL A 76 -18.96 -11.60 7.09
N SER A 77 -18.97 -12.27 8.24
CA SER A 77 -17.80 -12.32 9.12
C SER A 77 -16.63 -13.03 8.45
N LEU A 78 -16.89 -14.14 7.75
CA LEU A 78 -15.88 -14.86 6.99
C LEU A 78 -15.35 -14.02 5.83
N GLU A 79 -16.24 -13.36 5.07
CA GLU A 79 -15.86 -12.45 3.99
C GLU A 79 -14.96 -11.31 4.48
N ALA A 80 -15.31 -10.70 5.62
CA ALA A 80 -14.53 -9.63 6.23
C ALA A 80 -13.10 -10.06 6.61
N ILE A 81 -12.92 -11.30 7.10
CA ILE A 81 -11.59 -11.85 7.40
C ILE A 81 -10.73 -11.97 6.13
N PHE A 82 -11.32 -12.47 5.03
CA PHE A 82 -10.62 -12.56 3.75
C PHE A 82 -10.24 -11.18 3.22
N LEU A 83 -11.18 -10.23 3.24
CA LEU A 83 -10.93 -8.85 2.82
C LEU A 83 -9.81 -8.20 3.64
N SER A 84 -9.86 -8.32 4.97
CA SER A 84 -8.83 -7.80 5.87
C SER A 84 -7.45 -8.38 5.54
N THR A 85 -7.39 -9.68 5.25
CA THR A 85 -6.15 -10.36 4.87
C THR A 85 -5.61 -9.85 3.54
N PHE A 86 -6.46 -9.70 2.52
CA PHE A 86 -6.05 -9.13 1.22
C PHE A 86 -5.59 -7.68 1.33
N VAL A 87 -6.29 -6.87 2.13
CA VAL A 87 -5.89 -5.49 2.43
C VAL A 87 -4.52 -5.48 3.11
N MET A 88 -4.29 -6.33 4.11
CA MET A 88 -3.01 -6.42 4.84
C MET A 88 -1.85 -6.82 3.91
N VAL A 89 -2.06 -7.78 3.01
CA VAL A 89 -1.05 -8.17 2.01
C VAL A 89 -0.72 -7.00 1.08
N SER A 90 -1.74 -6.29 0.58
CA SER A 90 -1.54 -5.12 -0.27
C SER A 90 -0.82 -3.99 0.47
N GLN A 91 -1.18 -3.72 1.72
CA GLN A 91 -0.53 -2.74 2.58
C GLN A 91 0.94 -3.08 2.82
N ASN A 92 1.26 -4.34 3.15
CA ASN A 92 2.65 -4.79 3.34
C ASN A 92 3.48 -4.56 2.06
N ARG A 93 2.90 -4.83 0.88
CA ARG A 93 3.59 -4.59 -0.40
C ARG A 93 3.76 -3.10 -0.71
N GLN A 94 2.77 -2.27 -0.38
CA GLN A 94 2.88 -0.81 -0.51
C GLN A 94 3.94 -0.23 0.44
N SER A 95 4.01 -0.74 1.68
CA SER A 95 5.03 -0.36 2.66
C SER A 95 6.43 -0.63 2.12
N LYS A 96 6.70 -1.85 1.64
CA LYS A 96 8.00 -2.19 1.03
C LYS A 96 8.38 -1.28 -0.13
N ARG A 97 7.42 -0.91 -0.99
CA ARG A 97 7.64 0.05 -2.08
C ARG A 97 7.88 1.47 -1.57
N SER A 98 7.28 1.84 -0.45
CA SER A 98 7.52 3.11 0.23
C SER A 98 8.93 3.17 0.80
N ASP A 99 9.39 2.11 1.45
CA ASP A 99 10.73 2.03 2.04
C ASP A 99 11.82 2.17 0.98
N ILE A 100 11.68 1.47 -0.16
CA ILE A 100 12.62 1.58 -1.28
C ILE A 100 12.61 3.00 -1.86
N ARG A 101 11.43 3.63 -2.00
CA ARG A 101 11.33 5.01 -2.48
C ARG A 101 12.02 5.98 -1.53
N ALA A 102 11.81 5.85 -0.22
CA ALA A 102 12.47 6.68 0.78
C ALA A 102 14.01 6.57 0.71
N GLN A 103 14.55 5.37 0.46
CA GLN A 103 15.99 5.17 0.28
C GLN A 103 16.51 5.87 -0.99
N MET A 104 15.79 5.76 -2.12
CA MET A 104 16.16 6.43 -3.36
C MET A 104 16.09 7.96 -3.25
N ASP A 105 15.07 8.47 -2.56
CA ASP A 105 14.89 9.90 -2.32
C ASP A 105 16.03 10.45 -1.45
N PHE A 106 16.41 9.70 -0.40
CA PHE A 106 17.57 10.05 0.43
C PHE A 106 18.88 10.11 -0.38
N GLU A 107 19.14 9.08 -1.21
CA GLU A 107 20.34 9.06 -2.05
C GLU A 107 20.35 10.21 -3.07
N THR A 108 19.20 10.52 -3.67
CA THR A 108 19.07 11.63 -4.62
C THR A 108 19.33 12.97 -3.93
N ASN A 109 18.76 13.16 -2.73
CA ASN A 109 18.97 14.38 -1.95
C ASN A 109 20.44 14.56 -1.56
N LEU A 110 21.09 13.50 -1.08
CA LEU A 110 22.50 13.52 -0.72
C LEU A 110 23.39 13.86 -1.92
N ARG A 111 23.11 13.27 -3.09
CA ARG A 111 23.82 13.61 -4.33
C ARG A 111 23.64 15.08 -4.69
N ALA A 112 22.41 15.60 -4.63
CA ALA A 112 22.11 17.00 -4.94
C ALA A 112 22.88 17.96 -4.00
N GLU A 113 22.93 17.64 -2.70
CA GLU A 113 23.70 18.39 -1.71
C GLU A 113 25.20 18.41 -2.03
N ILE A 114 25.80 17.26 -2.33
CA ILE A 114 27.21 17.16 -2.73
C ILE A 114 27.49 18.00 -3.98
N TRP A 115 26.62 17.93 -4.99
CA TRP A 115 26.75 18.73 -6.21
C TRP A 115 26.65 20.23 -5.92
N ALA A 116 25.73 20.65 -5.05
CA ALA A 116 25.58 22.05 -4.66
C ALA A 116 26.82 22.58 -3.94
N ILE A 117 27.37 21.82 -3.00
CA ILE A 117 28.62 22.16 -2.30
C ILE A 117 29.78 22.28 -3.30
N HIS A 118 29.90 21.33 -4.23
CA HIS A 118 30.97 21.32 -5.22
C HIS A 118 30.90 22.51 -6.19
N ILE A 119 29.69 22.86 -6.65
CA ILE A 119 29.45 24.03 -7.51
C ILE A 119 29.72 25.33 -6.74
N GLY A 120 29.26 25.43 -5.50
CA GLY A 120 29.53 26.59 -4.64
C GLY A 120 31.03 26.82 -4.46
N ALA A 121 31.78 25.75 -4.16
CA ALA A 121 33.24 25.81 -4.03
C ALA A 121 33.95 26.21 -5.33
N THR A 122 33.50 25.70 -6.50
CA THR A 122 34.09 26.08 -7.80
C THR A 122 33.78 27.52 -8.21
N LEU A 123 32.65 28.08 -7.77
CA LEU A 123 32.29 29.49 -7.98
C LEU A 123 32.92 30.43 -6.94
N GLY A 124 33.63 29.91 -5.95
CA GLY A 124 34.19 30.70 -4.85
C GLY A 124 33.12 31.27 -3.91
N ILE A 125 31.93 30.68 -3.91
CA ILE A 125 30.86 31.03 -2.96
C ILE A 125 31.22 30.41 -1.63
N ASP A 126 31.47 31.26 -0.64
CA ASP A 126 31.76 30.83 0.72
C ASP A 126 30.54 30.14 1.33
N HIS A 127 30.73 28.96 1.89
CA HIS A 127 29.68 28.15 2.51
C HIS A 127 29.04 28.90 3.69
N ASP A 128 29.84 29.69 4.41
CA ASP A 128 29.39 30.49 5.56
C ASP A 128 28.37 31.56 5.14
N HIS A 129 28.51 32.14 3.94
CA HIS A 129 27.55 33.12 3.42
C HIS A 129 26.20 32.50 3.09
N VAL A 130 26.17 31.26 2.59
CA VAL A 130 24.92 30.55 2.27
C VAL A 130 24.19 30.16 3.56
N GLU A 131 24.90 29.68 4.58
CA GLU A 131 24.30 29.42 5.90
C GLU A 131 23.71 30.68 6.53
N ASP A 132 24.39 31.83 6.42
CA ASP A 132 23.89 33.11 6.93
C ASP A 132 22.60 33.55 6.23
N VAL A 133 22.54 33.40 4.90
CA VAL A 133 21.34 33.71 4.11
C VAL A 133 20.18 32.77 4.46
N VAL A 134 20.45 31.47 4.63
CA VAL A 134 19.42 30.49 5.03
C VAL A 134 18.92 30.80 6.45
N ARG A 135 19.81 31.09 7.41
CA ARG A 135 19.44 31.48 8.77
C ARG A 135 18.60 32.75 8.78
N GLN A 136 18.96 33.76 7.99
CA GLN A 136 18.18 34.99 7.86
C GLN A 136 16.82 34.75 7.21
N ALA A 137 16.73 33.90 6.18
CA ALA A 137 15.47 33.56 5.54
C ALA A 137 14.51 32.82 6.49
N ILE A 138 15.02 31.87 7.28
CA ILE A 138 14.24 31.15 8.31
C ILE A 138 13.81 32.10 9.44
N ALA A 139 14.69 33.00 9.89
CA ALA A 139 14.35 33.99 10.90
C ALA A 139 13.29 35.00 10.39
N ALA A 140 13.34 35.36 9.10
CA ALA A 140 12.38 36.25 8.46
C ALA A 140 11.03 35.58 8.15
N SER A 141 10.99 34.25 7.97
CA SER A 141 9.77 33.49 7.73
C SER A 141 8.97 33.15 9.00
N GLY A 142 9.52 33.43 10.20
CA GLY A 142 8.79 33.29 11.47
C GLY A 142 8.56 31.84 11.95
N GLU A 143 9.05 30.84 11.22
CA GLU A 143 9.07 29.44 11.67
C GLU A 143 10.44 29.14 12.30
N GLY A 144 10.56 29.42 13.60
CA GLY A 144 11.72 29.01 14.38
C GLY A 144 11.89 27.48 14.39
N PRO A 145 13.12 26.97 14.52
CA PRO A 145 13.37 25.53 14.53
C PRO A 145 12.54 24.84 15.63
N PRO A 146 11.93 23.66 15.37
CA PRO A 146 11.24 22.92 16.41
C PRO A 146 12.23 22.62 17.54
N ALA A 147 11.88 23.03 18.76
CA ALA A 147 12.62 22.68 19.95
C ALA A 147 12.75 21.15 20.00
N GLY A 148 13.98 20.66 19.85
CA GLY A 148 14.27 19.24 19.95
C GLY A 148 13.90 18.69 21.34
N PRO A 149 13.70 17.37 21.46
CA PRO A 149 13.50 16.74 22.77
C PRO A 149 14.74 16.84 23.67
#